data_AF-A0A6A4HET2-F1
#
_entry.id   AF-A0A6A4HET2-F1
#
_cell.length_a   1.000
_cell.length_b   1.000
_cell.length_c   1.000
_cell.angle_alpha   90.00
_cell.angle_beta   90.00
_cell.angle_gamma   90.00
#
_symmetry.space_group_name_H-M   'P 1'
#
loop_
_entity.id
_entity.type
_entity.pdbx_description
1 polymer ?
#
loop_
_entity_poly.entity_id
_entity_poly.type
_entity_poly.pdbx_seq_one_letter_code
_entity_poly.pdbx_strand_id
1 'polypeptide(L)'
;MQALCWSLDLFNAFDACVWAACCCAFWGLMRFGEVTVRSRADFSPNTHLTWGNAHLLTDEKGSPYIHLDLPHAKAADPGKGQSVYISTGGDLCAQAALANLAKVVPGKRDNPLFSWRDNHGSIHPLTWSSALARINSILSSLGWGNAFGHSFRIGCASYLLSQGVSLEIVCIAGRWCSLAYEV
;
A
#
# COMPACT_ATOMS: atom_id res chain seq x y z
N MET A 1 7.62 -0.92 10.21
CA MET A 1 7.64 -1.90 9.10
C MET A 1 8.26 -3.23 9.52
N GLN A 2 9.49 -3.27 10.02
CA GLN A 2 10.15 -4.53 10.40
C GLN A 2 9.35 -5.39 11.41
N ALA A 3 8.80 -4.76 12.46
CA ALA A 3 7.95 -5.47 13.42
C ALA A 3 6.72 -6.13 12.78
N LEU A 4 6.12 -5.49 11.77
CA LEU A 4 4.97 -6.07 11.05
C LEU A 4 5.42 -7.27 10.21
N CYS A 5 6.57 -7.18 9.54
CA CYS A 5 7.15 -8.29 8.77
C CYS A 5 7.33 -9.55 9.62
N TRP A 6 7.80 -9.39 10.88
CA TRP A 6 8.04 -10.51 11.78
C TRP A 6 6.81 -11.01 12.54
N SER A 7 5.73 -10.23 12.61
CA SER A 7 4.57 -10.54 13.45
C SER A 7 3.34 -11.01 12.65
N LEU A 8 3.25 -10.67 11.36
CA LEU A 8 2.13 -11.06 10.51
C LEU A 8 2.32 -12.48 9.97
N ASP A 9 1.27 -13.30 10.05
CA ASP A 9 1.27 -14.62 9.43
C ASP A 9 0.96 -14.51 7.93
N LEU A 10 1.98 -14.64 7.10
CA LEU A 10 1.85 -14.49 5.64
C LEU A 10 1.12 -15.67 4.95
N PHE A 11 0.81 -16.75 5.67
CA PHE A 11 -0.08 -17.82 5.18
C PHE A 11 -1.55 -17.53 5.47
N ASN A 12 -1.82 -16.65 6.44
CA ASN A 12 -3.17 -16.19 6.72
C ASN A 12 -3.57 -15.11 5.69
N ALA A 13 -4.72 -15.29 5.04
CA ALA A 13 -5.19 -14.39 3.98
C ALA A 13 -5.34 -12.92 4.43
N PHE A 14 -5.79 -12.69 5.67
CA PHE A 14 -5.97 -11.33 6.19
C PHE A 14 -4.62 -10.67 6.48
N ASP A 15 -3.72 -11.36 7.18
CA ASP A 15 -2.40 -10.83 7.51
C ASP A 15 -1.51 -10.63 6.26
N ALA A 16 -1.58 -11.55 5.28
CA ALA A 16 -0.93 -11.38 3.98
C ALA A 16 -1.44 -10.13 3.25
N CYS A 17 -2.75 -9.87 3.30
CA CYS A 17 -3.36 -8.69 2.70
C CYS A 17 -2.92 -7.40 3.43
N VAL A 18 -2.93 -7.39 4.76
CA VAL A 18 -2.42 -6.28 5.58
C VAL A 18 -0.95 -6.01 5.24
N TRP A 19 -0.13 -7.06 5.10
CA TRP A 19 1.29 -6.92 4.79
C TRP A 19 1.53 -6.29 3.42
N ALA A 20 0.83 -6.78 2.38
CA ALA A 20 0.91 -6.21 1.05
C ALA A 20 0.46 -4.74 1.01
N ALA A 21 -0.64 -4.41 1.69
CA ALA A 21 -1.13 -3.03 1.80
C ALA A 21 -0.12 -2.12 2.50
N CYS A 22 0.50 -2.59 3.59
CA CYS A 22 1.55 -1.84 4.30
C CYS A 22 2.78 -1.59 3.43
N CYS A 23 3.27 -2.61 2.71
CA CYS A 23 4.44 -2.47 1.85
C CYS A 23 4.18 -1.50 0.70
N CYS A 24 3.04 -1.64 0.02
CA CYS A 24 2.67 -0.74 -1.06
C CYS A 24 2.46 0.68 -0.55
N ALA A 25 1.78 0.87 0.58
CA ALA A 25 1.54 2.20 1.13
C ALA A 25 2.81 2.88 1.62
N PHE A 26 3.74 2.12 2.21
CA PHE A 26 5.02 2.64 2.65
C PHE A 26 5.86 3.05 1.44
N TRP A 27 6.25 2.10 0.59
CA TRP A 27 7.19 2.37 -0.51
C TRP A 27 6.61 3.21 -1.65
N GLY A 28 5.28 3.19 -1.82
CA GLY A 28 4.59 4.06 -2.78
C GLY A 28 4.23 5.44 -2.22
N LEU A 29 4.67 5.79 -1.00
CA LEU A 29 4.29 7.03 -0.30
C LEU A 29 2.77 7.29 -0.36
N MET A 30 1.98 6.21 -0.27
CA MET A 30 0.54 6.26 -0.48
C MET A 30 -0.17 6.69 0.81
N ARG A 31 -1.31 7.36 0.65
CA ARG A 31 -2.23 7.50 1.79
C ARG A 31 -2.78 6.12 2.11
N PHE A 32 -2.94 5.78 3.39
CA PHE A 32 -3.47 4.45 3.73
C PHE A 32 -4.90 4.22 3.22
N GLY A 33 -5.67 5.29 3.00
CA GLY A 33 -6.98 5.22 2.33
C GLY A 33 -6.93 4.91 0.83
N GLU A 34 -5.76 4.94 0.18
CA GLU A 34 -5.61 4.50 -1.22
C GLU A 34 -5.46 2.97 -1.32
N VAL A 35 -5.05 2.30 -0.23
CA VAL A 35 -4.89 0.85 -0.15
C VAL A 35 -5.96 0.16 0.71
N THR A 36 -6.95 0.92 1.20
CA THR A 36 -8.05 0.41 2.03
C THR A 36 -9.39 1.03 1.62
N VAL A 37 -10.48 0.36 2.00
CA VAL A 37 -11.85 0.89 1.87
C VAL A 37 -12.39 1.34 3.23
N ARG A 38 -13.36 2.25 3.26
CA ARG A 38 -14.02 2.67 4.51
C ARG A 38 -14.84 1.52 5.12
N SER A 39 -15.67 0.89 4.31
CA SER A 39 -16.40 -0.33 4.64
C SER A 39 -16.40 -1.30 3.46
N ARG A 40 -16.76 -2.56 3.70
CA ARG A 40 -16.78 -3.58 2.63
C ARG A 40 -17.76 -3.23 1.51
N ALA A 41 -18.87 -2.59 1.84
CA ALA A 41 -19.90 -2.18 0.88
C ALA A 41 -19.48 -0.96 0.04
N ASP A 42 -18.48 -0.20 0.49
CA ASP A 42 -18.01 0.99 -0.22
C ASP A 42 -17.06 0.66 -1.38
N PHE A 43 -16.64 -0.60 -1.53
CA PHE A 43 -15.75 -0.98 -2.63
C PHE A 43 -16.41 -0.75 -3.99
N SER A 44 -15.66 -0.11 -4.87
CA SER A 44 -16.01 0.08 -6.27
C SER A 44 -14.72 0.08 -7.10
N PRO A 45 -14.66 -0.68 -8.22
CA PRO A 45 -13.48 -0.73 -9.09
C PRO A 45 -13.17 0.61 -9.77
N ASN A 46 -14.14 1.54 -9.81
CA ASN A 46 -13.94 2.87 -10.37
C ASN A 46 -13.21 3.83 -9.41
N THR A 47 -13.17 3.51 -8.12
CA THR A 47 -12.62 4.41 -7.09
C THR A 47 -11.54 3.75 -6.24
N HIS A 48 -11.39 2.43 -6.29
CA HIS A 48 -10.46 1.67 -5.49
C HIS A 48 -9.60 0.75 -6.35
N LEU A 49 -8.37 0.51 -5.90
CA LEU A 49 -7.42 -0.36 -6.59
C LEU A 49 -7.96 -1.77 -6.76
N THR A 50 -7.86 -2.26 -7.99
CA THR A 50 -8.14 -3.64 -8.38
C THR A 50 -6.87 -4.34 -8.83
N TRP A 51 -6.90 -5.67 -8.97
CA TRP A 51 -5.80 -6.42 -9.59
C TRP A 51 -5.49 -5.94 -11.01
N GLY A 52 -6.49 -5.42 -11.74
CA GLY A 52 -6.33 -4.84 -13.06
C GLY A 52 -5.57 -3.51 -13.10
N ASN A 53 -5.35 -2.88 -11.94
CA ASN A 53 -4.60 -1.63 -11.81
C ASN A 53 -3.15 -1.85 -11.35
N ALA A 54 -2.75 -3.09 -11.06
CA ALA A 54 -1.41 -3.41 -10.57
C ALA A 54 -0.58 -4.05 -11.68
N HIS A 55 0.50 -3.39 -12.06
CA HIS A 55 1.39 -3.81 -13.13
C HIS A 55 2.79 -4.05 -12.59
N LEU A 56 3.36 -5.22 -12.89
CA LEU A 56 4.78 -5.47 -12.67
C LEU A 56 5.50 -5.20 -13.98
N LEU A 57 6.32 -4.16 -13.99
CA LEU A 57 7.03 -3.67 -15.16
C LEU A 57 8.54 -3.72 -14.92
N THR A 58 9.32 -3.44 -15.95
CA THR A 58 10.78 -3.38 -15.90
C THR A 58 11.24 -2.07 -16.50
N ASP A 59 12.17 -1.37 -15.86
CA ASP A 59 12.73 -0.13 -16.39
C ASP A 59 13.71 -0.39 -17.55
N GLU A 60 14.22 0.68 -18.16
CA GLU A 60 15.19 0.60 -19.27
C GLU A 60 16.48 -0.13 -18.90
N LYS A 61 16.79 -0.24 -17.60
CA LYS A 61 17.98 -0.89 -17.06
C LYS A 61 17.73 -2.35 -16.64
N GLY A 62 16.52 -2.87 -16.84
CA GLY A 62 16.18 -4.23 -16.45
C GLY A 62 15.73 -4.38 -14.99
N SER A 63 15.52 -3.28 -14.25
CA SER A 63 15.10 -3.33 -12.84
C SER A 63 13.58 -3.41 -12.73
N PRO A 64 13.03 -4.40 -12.00
CA PRO A 64 11.59 -4.53 -11.85
C PRO A 64 11.01 -3.45 -10.92
N TYR A 65 9.83 -2.94 -11.27
CA TYR A 65 9.06 -2.02 -10.45
C TYR A 65 7.56 -2.32 -10.54
N ILE A 66 6.82 -1.99 -9.49
CA ILE A 66 5.35 -2.05 -9.51
C ILE A 66 4.83 -0.68 -9.92
N HIS A 67 3.89 -0.66 -10.84
CA HIS A 67 3.10 0.51 -11.23
C HIS A 67 1.66 0.25 -10.82
N LEU A 68 1.13 1.10 -9.94
CA LEU A 68 -0.27 1.11 -9.53
C LEU A 68 -1.00 2.31 -10.16
N ASP A 69 -2.04 2.04 -10.93
CA ASP A 69 -2.94 3.07 -11.46
C ASP A 69 -4.07 3.36 -10.47
N LEU A 70 -4.05 4.55 -9.85
CA LEU A 70 -5.04 4.94 -8.85
C LEU A 70 -6.32 5.43 -9.54
N PRO A 71 -7.46 4.73 -9.37
CA PRO A 71 -8.71 5.09 -10.06
C PRO A 71 -9.29 6.42 -9.61
N HIS A 72 -9.06 6.80 -8.35
CA HIS A 72 -9.52 8.07 -7.81
C HIS A 72 -8.49 8.72 -6.89
N ALA A 73 -7.74 9.68 -7.40
CA ALA A 73 -7.00 10.63 -6.58
C ALA A 73 -7.91 11.81 -6.22
N LYS A 74 -8.03 12.12 -4.93
CA LYS A 74 -8.86 13.22 -4.38
C LYS A 74 -8.48 14.63 -4.88
N ALA A 75 -7.60 14.76 -5.87
CA ALA A 75 -7.09 16.02 -6.42
C ALA A 75 -6.80 15.95 -7.93
N ALA A 76 -7.30 14.95 -8.66
CA ALA A 76 -7.11 14.88 -10.10
C ALA A 76 -8.31 15.48 -10.85
N ASP A 77 -8.04 16.24 -11.91
CA ASP A 77 -9.02 16.53 -12.94
C ASP A 77 -9.72 15.22 -13.39
N PRO A 78 -11.04 15.24 -13.63
CA PRO A 78 -11.73 14.09 -14.22
C PRO A 78 -10.99 13.63 -15.49
N GLY A 79 -10.37 12.44 -15.43
CA GLY A 79 -9.64 11.84 -16.56
C GLY A 79 -8.11 11.79 -16.46
N LYS A 80 -7.47 12.42 -15.46
CA LYS A 80 -6.03 12.24 -15.19
C LYS A 80 -5.82 11.27 -14.02
N GLY A 81 -5.72 9.97 -14.32
CA GLY A 81 -5.33 8.98 -13.32
C GLY A 81 -4.01 9.36 -12.65
N GLN A 82 -3.88 9.15 -11.34
CA GLN A 82 -2.58 9.23 -10.67
C GLN A 82 -1.94 7.85 -10.68
N SER A 83 -0.63 7.80 -10.86
CA SER A 83 0.12 6.55 -10.81
C SER A 83 1.10 6.57 -9.63
N VAL A 84 1.35 5.40 -9.07
CA VAL A 84 2.35 5.17 -8.03
C VAL A 84 3.35 4.15 -8.54
N TYR A 85 4.63 4.47 -8.41
CA TYR A 85 5.74 3.62 -8.81
C TYR A 85 6.48 3.14 -7.57
N ILE A 86 6.64 1.83 -7.43
CA ILE A 86 7.21 1.19 -6.25
C ILE A 86 8.38 0.32 -6.67
N SER A 87 9.58 0.65 -6.18
CA SER A 87 10.76 -0.19 -6.38
C SER A 87 10.63 -1.51 -5.63
N THR A 88 11.24 -2.57 -6.16
CA THR A 88 11.06 -3.95 -5.70
C THR A 88 12.24 -4.47 -4.87
N GLY A 89 13.16 -3.59 -4.47
CA GLY A 89 14.34 -3.97 -3.68
C GLY A 89 14.10 -4.11 -2.17
N GLY A 90 14.95 -4.90 -1.52
CA GLY A 90 15.10 -4.98 -0.06
C GLY A 90 14.19 -5.98 0.68
N ASP A 91 14.40 -6.11 1.99
CA ASP A 91 13.72 -7.11 2.85
C ASP A 91 12.23 -6.82 3.08
N LEU A 92 11.76 -5.59 2.78
CA LEU A 92 10.37 -5.16 2.89
C LEU A 92 9.71 -5.04 1.50
N CYS A 93 10.07 -5.94 0.57
CA CYS A 93 9.72 -5.86 -0.84
C CYS A 93 8.20 -5.93 -1.10
N ALA A 94 7.64 -4.87 -1.68
CA ALA A 94 6.23 -4.82 -2.07
C ALA A 94 5.86 -5.85 -3.15
N GLN A 95 6.78 -6.18 -4.06
CA GLN A 95 6.56 -7.23 -5.07
C GLN A 95 6.44 -8.61 -4.42
N ALA A 96 7.32 -8.95 -3.48
CA ALA A 96 7.22 -10.21 -2.76
C ALA A 96 5.89 -10.28 -1.97
N ALA A 97 5.47 -9.19 -1.35
CA ALA A 97 4.21 -9.11 -0.62
C ALA A 97 2.97 -9.27 -1.53
N LEU A 98 2.94 -8.59 -2.69
CA LEU A 98 1.85 -8.73 -3.67
C LEU A 98 1.84 -10.11 -4.32
N ALA A 99 3.00 -10.68 -4.63
CA ALA A 99 3.11 -12.03 -5.16
C ALA A 99 2.62 -13.08 -4.15
N ASN A 100 2.92 -12.90 -2.86
CA ASN A 100 2.37 -13.74 -1.80
C ASN A 100 0.85 -13.59 -1.70
N LEU A 101 0.33 -12.36 -1.72
CA LEU A 101 -1.10 -12.11 -1.68
C LEU A 101 -1.84 -12.78 -2.84
N ALA A 102 -1.30 -12.69 -4.07
CA ALA A 102 -1.88 -13.34 -5.24
C ALA A 102 -1.94 -14.87 -5.13
N LYS A 103 -0.99 -15.48 -4.38
CA LYS A 103 -1.00 -16.94 -4.10
C LYS A 103 -2.04 -17.33 -3.05
N VAL A 104 -2.13 -16.56 -1.96
CA VAL A 104 -3.02 -16.87 -0.83
C VAL A 104 -4.47 -16.49 -1.12
N VAL A 105 -4.68 -15.41 -1.90
CA VAL A 105 -6.00 -14.88 -2.27
C VAL A 105 -6.04 -14.64 -3.79
N PRO A 106 -6.20 -15.70 -4.60
CA PRO A 106 -6.30 -15.54 -6.04
C PRO A 106 -7.53 -14.70 -6.41
N GLY A 107 -7.29 -13.50 -6.94
CA GLY A 107 -8.32 -12.56 -7.37
C GLY A 107 -8.46 -12.49 -8.89
N LYS A 108 -9.66 -12.13 -9.36
CA LYS A 108 -9.89 -11.71 -10.75
C LYS A 108 -9.47 -10.25 -10.93
N ARG A 109 -9.32 -9.83 -12.20
CA ARG A 109 -8.94 -8.47 -12.58
C ARG A 109 -9.72 -7.37 -11.83
N ASP A 110 -11.04 -7.50 -11.73
CA ASP A 110 -11.90 -6.48 -11.12
C ASP A 110 -12.10 -6.64 -9.61
N ASN A 111 -11.46 -7.64 -8.99
CA ASN A 111 -11.50 -7.79 -7.54
C ASN A 111 -10.57 -6.76 -6.87
N PRO A 112 -10.87 -6.34 -5.62
CA PRO A 112 -10.01 -5.42 -4.90
C PRO A 112 -8.59 -5.96 -4.80
N LEU A 113 -7.60 -5.12 -5.10
CA LEU A 113 -6.19 -5.51 -5.05
C LEU A 113 -5.81 -5.99 -3.65
N PHE A 114 -6.15 -5.18 -2.64
CA PHE A 114 -5.99 -5.54 -1.24
C PHE A 114 -7.29 -6.15 -0.74
N SER A 115 -7.41 -7.46 -0.90
CA SER A 115 -8.52 -8.25 -0.41
C SER A 115 -8.05 -9.52 0.29
N TRP A 116 -8.92 -10.06 1.13
CA TRP A 116 -8.68 -11.29 1.86
C TRP A 116 -9.90 -12.20 1.77
N ARG A 117 -9.68 -13.49 1.99
CA ARG A 117 -10.73 -14.50 1.92
C ARG A 117 -11.17 -14.88 3.32
N ASP A 118 -12.48 -14.88 3.57
CA ASP A 118 -13.01 -15.41 4.82
C ASP A 118 -13.09 -16.94 4.83
N ASN A 119 -13.47 -17.50 5.96
CA ASN A 119 -13.60 -18.96 6.15
C ASN A 119 -14.69 -19.59 5.27
N HIS A 120 -15.60 -18.79 4.71
CA HIS A 120 -16.64 -19.23 3.78
C HIS A 120 -16.20 -19.11 2.32
N GLY A 121 -14.98 -18.64 2.06
CA GLY A 121 -14.43 -18.49 0.73
C GLY A 121 -14.82 -17.19 0.03
N SER A 122 -15.49 -16.25 0.72
CA SER A 122 -15.87 -14.95 0.17
C SER A 122 -14.70 -13.98 0.20
N ILE A 123 -14.53 -13.21 -0.87
CA ILE A 123 -13.48 -12.18 -0.98
C ILE A 123 -14.00 -10.87 -0.41
N HIS A 124 -13.27 -10.29 0.54
CA HIS A 124 -13.59 -9.00 1.15
C HIS A 124 -12.47 -8.00 0.92
N PRO A 125 -12.76 -6.75 0.54
CA PRO A 125 -11.75 -5.70 0.49
C PRO A 125 -11.20 -5.41 1.90
N LEU A 126 -9.94 -4.99 1.97
CA LEU A 126 -9.31 -4.60 3.22
C LEU A 126 -9.90 -3.28 3.71
N THR A 127 -10.56 -3.30 4.88
CA THR A 127 -11.11 -2.08 5.47
C THR A 127 -10.05 -1.35 6.28
N TRP A 128 -10.11 -0.02 6.28
CA TRP A 128 -9.20 0.84 7.04
C TRP A 128 -9.16 0.48 8.53
N SER A 129 -10.34 0.27 9.12
CA SER A 129 -10.50 -0.03 10.55
C SER A 129 -9.90 -1.39 10.92
N SER A 130 -10.16 -2.43 10.13
CA SER A 130 -9.65 -3.77 10.42
C SER A 130 -8.13 -3.85 10.26
N ALA A 131 -7.60 -3.21 9.21
CA ALA A 131 -6.16 -3.15 8.98
C ALA A 131 -5.44 -2.43 10.13
N LEU A 132 -5.88 -1.23 10.50
CA LEU A 132 -5.25 -0.49 11.60
C LEU A 132 -5.43 -1.19 12.95
N ALA A 133 -6.57 -1.82 13.21
CA ALA A 133 -6.75 -2.59 14.44
C ALA A 133 -5.70 -3.72 14.55
N ARG A 134 -5.44 -4.45 13.46
CA ARG A 134 -4.43 -5.50 13.42
C ARG A 134 -3.01 -4.96 13.59
N ILE A 135 -2.67 -3.89 12.85
CA ILE A 135 -1.37 -3.22 12.95
C ILE A 135 -1.13 -2.73 14.38
N ASN A 136 -2.10 -2.03 14.97
CA ASN A 136 -1.96 -1.44 16.30
C ASN A 136 -1.96 -2.50 17.41
N SER A 137 -2.64 -3.64 17.23
CA SER A 137 -2.54 -4.78 18.14
C SER A 137 -1.09 -5.30 18.22
N ILE A 138 -0.39 -5.40 17.09
CA ILE A 138 1.02 -5.80 17.03
C ILE A 138 1.92 -4.72 17.65
N LEU A 139 1.74 -3.45 17.26
CA LEU A 139 2.60 -2.37 17.78
C LEU A 139 2.42 -2.16 19.28
N SER A 140 1.19 -2.28 19.79
CA SER A 140 0.90 -2.18 21.22
C SER A 140 1.48 -3.33 22.01
N SER A 141 1.44 -4.58 21.50
CA SER A 141 2.05 -5.72 22.20
C SER A 141 3.58 -5.62 22.30
N LEU A 142 4.21 -4.86 21.40
CA LEU A 142 5.64 -4.55 21.42
C LEU A 142 5.98 -3.26 22.20
N GLY A 143 4.97 -2.55 22.72
CA GLY A 143 5.15 -1.29 23.45
C GLY A 143 5.50 -0.08 22.57
N TRP A 144 5.23 -0.14 21.26
CA TRP A 144 5.60 0.90 20.28
C TRP A 144 4.48 1.91 19.98
N GLY A 145 3.35 1.82 20.70
CA GLY A 145 2.20 2.69 20.53
C GLY A 145 1.34 2.34 19.31
N ASN A 146 0.76 3.36 18.67
CA ASN A 146 -0.21 3.20 17.58
C ASN A 146 0.29 3.84 16.27
N ALA A 147 0.01 3.16 15.16
CA ALA A 147 0.04 3.72 13.83
C ALA A 147 -1.28 4.40 13.47
N PHE A 148 -1.17 5.40 12.61
CA PHE A 148 -2.26 6.18 12.04
C PHE A 148 -2.23 6.08 10.51
N GLY A 149 -3.31 6.47 9.85
CA GLY A 149 -3.42 6.38 8.38
C GLY A 149 -2.35 7.18 7.60
N HIS A 150 -1.70 8.16 8.23
CA HIS A 150 -0.60 8.92 7.64
C HIS A 150 0.79 8.36 7.98
N SER A 151 0.90 7.42 8.93
CA SER A 151 2.19 6.93 9.44
C SER A 151 3.04 6.27 8.37
N PHE A 152 2.44 5.58 7.40
CA PHE A 152 3.19 4.94 6.30
C PHE A 152 3.84 5.97 5.38
N ARG A 153 3.06 6.96 4.94
CA ARG A 153 3.53 8.04 4.05
C ARG A 153 4.58 8.91 4.72
N ILE A 154 4.37 9.31 5.98
CA ILE A 154 5.37 10.08 6.74
C ILE A 154 6.62 9.24 6.99
N GLY A 155 6.45 8.00 7.44
CA GLY A 155 7.56 7.11 7.77
C GLY A 155 8.47 6.83 6.57
N CYS A 156 7.91 6.58 5.38
CA CYS A 156 8.73 6.38 4.18
C CYS A 156 9.40 7.67 3.72
N ALA A 157 8.74 8.83 3.84
CA ALA A 157 9.37 10.11 3.51
C ALA A 157 10.58 10.38 4.42
N SER A 158 10.42 10.20 5.74
CA SER A 158 11.52 10.33 6.71
C SER A 158 12.64 9.33 6.42
N TYR A 159 12.30 8.09 6.07
CA TYR A 159 13.29 7.08 5.68
C TYR A 159 14.09 7.52 4.45
N LEU A 160 13.44 7.89 3.34
CA LEU A 160 14.13 8.29 2.11
C LEU A 160 15.02 9.52 2.32
N LEU A 161 14.54 10.52 3.07
CA LEU A 161 15.33 11.70 3.43
C LEU A 161 16.57 11.32 4.26
N SER A 162 16.44 10.39 5.21
CA SER A 162 17.59 9.87 5.97
C SER A 162 18.62 9.12 5.11
N GLN A 163 18.19 8.58 3.96
CA GLN A 163 19.06 7.94 2.98
C GLN A 163 19.68 8.94 1.99
N GLY A 164 19.45 10.25 2.18
CA GLY A 164 19.99 11.31 1.33
C GLY A 164 19.23 11.53 0.02
N VAL A 165 18.05 10.94 -0.15
CA VAL A 165 17.17 11.26 -1.29
C VAL A 165 16.74 12.71 -1.17
N SER A 166 16.81 13.48 -2.26
CA SER A 166 16.45 14.89 -2.24
C SER A 166 14.98 15.09 -1.88
N LEU A 167 14.69 16.18 -1.20
CA LEU A 167 13.33 16.54 -0.81
C LEU A 167 12.41 16.68 -2.03
N GLU A 168 12.92 17.21 -3.13
CA GLU A 168 12.19 17.33 -4.39
C GLU A 168 11.71 15.95 -4.90
N ILE A 169 12.60 14.95 -4.92
CA ILE A 169 12.24 13.58 -5.34
C ILE A 169 11.19 12.97 -4.40
N VAL A 170 11.34 13.16 -3.09
CA VAL A 170 10.36 12.66 -2.10
C VAL A 170 9.00 13.33 -2.28
N CYS A 171 8.96 14.64 -2.56
CA CYS A 171 7.73 15.38 -2.83
C CYS A 171 7.04 14.91 -4.11
N ILE A 172 7.82 14.68 -5.19
CA ILE A 172 7.31 14.14 -6.46
C ILE A 172 6.72 12.75 -6.23
N ALA A 173 7.48 11.84 -5.61
CA ALA A 173 7.03 10.48 -5.34
C ALA A 173 5.82 10.44 -4.39
N GLY A 174 5.78 11.33 -3.40
CA GLY A 174 4.68 11.48 -2.45
C GLY A 174 3.45 12.18 -3.02
N ARG A 175 3.53 12.72 -4.24
CA ARG A 175 2.48 13.49 -4.92
C ARG A 175 2.05 14.70 -4.08
N TRP A 176 3.01 15.47 -3.58
CA TRP A 176 2.77 16.68 -2.77
C TRP A 176 2.78 17.91 -3.68
N CYS A 177 1.67 18.65 -3.69
CA CYS A 177 1.47 19.79 -4.61
C CYS A 177 1.93 21.14 -4.05
N SER A 178 2.63 21.22 -2.92
CA SER A 178 3.07 22.51 -2.37
C SER A 178 4.53 22.51 -1.92
N LEU A 179 5.24 23.57 -2.31
CA LEU A 179 6.52 24.05 -1.76
C LEU A 179 6.35 24.59 -0.32
N ALA A 180 5.48 23.98 0.49
CA ALA A 180 5.20 24.47 1.85
C ALA A 180 6.39 24.26 2.82
N TYR A 181 7.48 23.65 2.34
CA TYR A 181 8.73 23.46 3.08
C TYR A 181 9.78 24.54 2.77
N GLU A 182 9.55 25.41 1.78
CA GLU A 182 10.43 26.54 1.44
C GLU A 182 10.16 27.79 2.28
N VAL A 183 9.69 27.62 3.53
CA VAL A 183 9.45 28.74 4.46
C VAL A 183 10.53 28.78 5.52
#